data_AF-A0A833QZK5-F1
#
_entry.id   AF-A0A833QZK5-F1
#
_cell.length_a   1.000
_cell.length_b   1.000
_cell.length_c   1.000
_cell.angle_alpha   90.00
_cell.angle_beta   90.00
_cell.angle_gamma   90.00
#
_symmetry.space_group_name_H-M   'P 1'
#
loop_
_entity.id
_entity.type
_entity.pdbx_description
1 polymer ?
#
loop_
_entity_poly.entity_id
_entity_poly.type
_entity_poly.pdbx_seq_one_letter_code
_entity_poly.pdbx_strand_id
1 'polypeptide(L)'
;MEMKRATKGRGFSSSSLSQQFCKICMENVPANKMFKTSNACPHVFCRVCLTRYLFTKIRENISVVKCPEGNCKVVLEPVMCKELLPFLLFRRWAKAVCESMLLGEGKRAEEDLLMMQLAKEKNWMRCASCKYFVEKTDGCLHITCR
;
A
#
# COMPACT_ATOMS: atom_id res chain seq x y z
N MET A 1 -55.06 7.58 31.64
CA MET A 1 -54.23 8.73 32.04
C MET A 1 -53.00 8.71 31.16
N GLU A 2 -52.98 9.63 30.21
CA GLU A 2 -51.89 9.85 29.26
C GLU A 2 -51.00 10.96 29.84
N MET A 3 -49.69 10.79 29.82
CA MET A 3 -48.73 11.87 30.06
C MET A 3 -47.67 11.81 28.97
N LYS A 4 -47.80 12.75 28.05
CA LYS A 4 -47.02 12.94 26.84
C LYS A 4 -45.62 13.46 27.18
N ARG A 5 -44.62 13.07 26.40
CA ARG A 5 -43.53 14.01 26.06
C ARG A 5 -43.29 14.02 24.56
N ALA A 6 -43.70 15.15 23.98
CA ALA A 6 -43.48 15.52 22.61
C ALA A 6 -42.14 16.26 22.48
N THR A 7 -41.34 15.89 21.49
CA THR A 7 -40.49 16.85 20.78
C THR A 7 -40.77 16.74 19.30
N LYS A 8 -41.64 17.65 18.87
CA LYS A 8 -41.81 18.31 17.57
C LYS A 8 -40.87 17.82 16.45
N GLY A 9 -41.47 17.27 15.40
CA GLY A 9 -40.75 16.89 14.19
C GLY A 9 -40.19 18.07 13.40
N ARG A 10 -39.30 17.73 12.47
CA ARG A 10 -39.27 18.36 11.15
C ARG A 10 -39.35 17.24 10.13
N GLY A 11 -40.45 17.21 9.39
CA GLY A 11 -40.45 16.53 8.10
C GLY A 11 -39.40 17.19 7.22
N PHE A 12 -38.58 16.36 6.57
CA PHE A 12 -37.90 16.75 5.35
C PHE A 12 -38.29 15.72 4.29
N SER A 13 -39.25 16.10 3.45
CA SER A 13 -39.60 15.36 2.25
C SER A 13 -38.51 15.50 1.18
N SER A 14 -38.28 14.38 0.49
CA SER A 14 -37.66 14.22 -0.82
C SER A 14 -36.20 14.65 -1.01
N SER A 15 -35.28 13.72 -0.76
CA SER A 15 -34.54 13.07 -1.84
C SER A 15 -34.00 11.77 -1.26
N SER A 16 -34.32 10.62 -1.86
CA SER A 16 -33.68 9.36 -1.51
C SER A 16 -32.22 9.44 -1.95
N LEU A 17 -31.39 10.16 -1.20
CA LEU A 17 -29.95 10.15 -1.38
C LEU A 17 -29.52 8.71 -1.11
N SER A 18 -29.11 8.00 -2.16
CA SER A 18 -28.64 6.63 -2.04
C SER A 18 -27.56 6.57 -0.97
N GLN A 19 -27.83 5.83 0.09
CA GLN A 19 -26.85 5.56 1.15
C GLN A 19 -26.03 4.34 0.75
N GLN A 20 -24.80 4.29 1.22
CA GLN A 20 -23.88 3.18 1.02
C GLN A 20 -23.28 2.79 2.37
N PHE A 21 -22.89 1.54 2.54
CA PHE A 21 -22.34 1.05 3.80
C PHE A 21 -20.81 1.18 3.83
N CYS A 22 -20.25 1.83 4.86
CA CYS A 22 -18.81 1.90 5.06
C CYS A 22 -18.33 0.81 6.02
N LYS A 23 -17.50 -0.11 5.53
CA LYS A 23 -16.98 -1.24 6.34
C LYS A 23 -15.96 -0.85 7.42
N ILE A 24 -15.45 0.39 7.44
CA ILE A 24 -14.50 0.85 8.46
C ILE A 24 -15.23 1.38 9.71
N CYS A 25 -16.22 2.26 9.54
CA CYS A 25 -17.02 2.76 10.66
C CYS A 25 -18.28 1.93 10.95
N MET A 26 -18.64 1.00 10.05
CA MET A 26 -19.83 0.16 10.14
C MET A 26 -21.16 0.94 10.10
N GLU A 27 -21.19 2.04 9.35
CA GLU A 27 -22.38 2.91 9.23
C GLU A 27 -22.81 3.10 7.77
N ASN A 28 -24.11 3.40 7.58
CA ASN A 28 -24.64 3.88 6.31
C ASN A 28 -24.33 5.37 6.14
N VAL A 29 -23.61 5.70 5.08
CA VAL A 29 -23.16 7.07 4.79
C VAL A 29 -23.75 7.49 3.43
N PRO A 30 -24.16 8.76 3.26
CA PRO A 30 -24.61 9.28 1.97
C PRO A 30 -23.58 9.05 0.85
N ALA A 31 -24.02 8.67 -0.35
CA ALA A 31 -23.14 8.36 -1.48
C ALA A 31 -22.14 9.48 -1.82
N ASN A 32 -22.52 10.76 -1.67
CA ASN A 32 -21.63 11.90 -1.92
C ASN A 32 -20.46 12.02 -0.92
N LYS A 33 -20.57 11.37 0.25
CA LYS A 33 -19.51 11.28 1.26
C LYS A 33 -18.70 9.98 1.16
N MET A 34 -18.99 9.14 0.17
CA MET A 34 -18.19 7.96 -0.16
C MET A 34 -17.05 8.29 -1.11
N PHE A 35 -16.05 7.43 -1.10
CA PHE A 35 -14.86 7.53 -1.93
C PHE A 35 -14.48 6.14 -2.45
N LYS A 36 -14.23 6.04 -3.76
CA LYS A 36 -13.75 4.82 -4.41
C LYS A 36 -12.22 4.84 -4.40
N THR A 37 -11.61 3.81 -3.82
CA THR A 37 -10.15 3.80 -3.59
C THR A 37 -9.32 3.65 -4.86
N SER A 38 -9.84 2.97 -5.88
CA SER A 38 -9.17 2.73 -7.16
C SER A 38 -10.18 2.21 -8.18
N ASN A 39 -9.88 2.31 -9.48
CA ASN A 39 -10.65 1.63 -10.52
C ASN A 39 -10.39 0.12 -10.59
N ALA A 40 -9.32 -0.37 -9.96
CA ALA A 40 -8.95 -1.78 -9.92
C ALA A 40 -9.71 -2.60 -8.85
N CYS A 41 -10.53 -1.98 -8.00
CA CYS A 41 -11.44 -2.69 -7.09
C CYS A 41 -12.74 -1.90 -6.85
N PRO A 42 -13.86 -2.58 -6.52
CA PRO A 42 -15.15 -1.92 -6.29
C PRO A 42 -15.30 -1.35 -4.87
N HIS A 43 -14.27 -1.43 -4.02
CA HIS A 43 -14.38 -1.07 -2.61
C HIS A 43 -14.54 0.45 -2.42
N VAL A 44 -15.51 0.80 -1.58
CA VAL A 44 -15.86 2.18 -1.25
C VAL A 44 -15.87 2.39 0.26
N PHE A 45 -15.36 3.53 0.69
CA PHE A 45 -15.31 3.92 2.10
C PHE A 45 -15.71 5.37 2.24
N CYS A 46 -16.23 5.76 3.39
CA CYS A 46 -16.50 7.18 3.61
C CYS A 46 -15.19 7.97 3.63
N ARG A 47 -15.23 9.21 3.13
CA ARG A 47 -14.05 10.08 3.01
C ARG A 47 -13.31 10.20 4.34
N VAL A 48 -14.05 10.30 5.45
CA VAL A 48 -13.47 10.42 6.80
C VAL A 48 -12.64 9.18 7.18
N CYS A 49 -13.21 7.99 7.01
CA CYS A 49 -12.52 6.74 7.35
C CYS A 49 -11.30 6.51 6.47
N LEU A 50 -11.42 6.74 5.16
CA LEU A 50 -10.30 6.56 4.25
C LEU A 50 -9.19 7.59 4.50
N THR A 51 -9.54 8.86 4.76
CA THR A 51 -8.56 9.88 5.16
C THR A 51 -7.81 9.48 6.42
N ARG A 52 -8.52 9.00 7.45
CA ARG A 52 -7.89 8.55 8.69
C ARG A 52 -7.01 7.33 8.48
N TYR A 53 -7.44 6.38 7.67
CA TYR A 53 -6.64 5.21 7.29
C TYR A 53 -5.33 5.64 6.61
N LEU A 54 -5.42 6.47 5.57
CA LEU A 54 -4.26 6.99 4.85
C LEU A 54 -3.34 7.77 5.79
N PHE A 55 -3.90 8.63 6.64
CA PHE A 55 -3.14 9.38 7.64
C PHE A 55 -2.31 8.46 8.54
N THR A 56 -2.92 7.40 9.09
CA THR A 56 -2.25 6.42 9.93
C THR A 56 -1.12 5.75 9.17
N LYS A 57 -1.35 5.29 7.94
CA LYS A 57 -0.33 4.61 7.13
C LYS A 57 0.85 5.52 6.75
N ILE A 58 0.56 6.77 6.39
CA ILE A 58 1.59 7.77 6.09
C ILE A 58 2.41 8.11 7.35
N ARG A 59 1.76 8.19 8.52
CA ARG A 59 2.46 8.40 9.80
C ARG A 59 3.36 7.23 10.19
N GLU A 60 2.90 6.00 9.94
CA GLU A 60 3.67 4.76 10.10
C GLU A 60 4.81 4.63 9.07
N ASN A 61 5.00 5.63 8.19
CA ASN A 61 6.01 5.65 7.14
C ASN A 61 5.88 4.48 6.14
N ILE A 62 4.66 3.99 5.94
CA ILE A 62 4.37 2.93 4.97
C ILE A 62 4.24 3.56 3.59
N SER A 63 5.16 3.25 2.68
CA SER A 63 5.13 3.73 1.29
C SER A 63 4.10 2.98 0.45
N VAL A 64 3.99 1.66 0.62
CA VAL A 64 3.04 0.79 -0.11
C VAL A 64 1.75 0.61 0.69
N VAL A 65 0.80 1.51 0.47
CA VAL A 65 -0.51 1.47 1.12
C VAL A 65 -1.49 0.65 0.28
N LYS A 66 -2.13 -0.36 0.87
CA LYS A 66 -3.11 -1.22 0.20
C LYS A 66 -4.54 -0.72 0.43
N CYS A 67 -5.49 -1.24 -0.34
CA CYS A 67 -6.91 -1.08 -0.07
C CYS A 67 -7.21 -1.55 1.38
N PRO A 68 -8.07 -0.84 2.15
CA PRO A 68 -8.42 -1.25 3.51
C PRO A 68 -9.19 -2.58 3.60
N GLU A 69 -9.70 -3.10 2.48
CA GLU A 69 -10.39 -4.39 2.44
C GLU A 69 -9.40 -5.56 2.61
N GLY A 70 -9.69 -6.48 3.53
CA GLY A 70 -8.72 -7.46 4.04
C GLY A 70 -8.11 -8.39 2.98
N ASN A 71 -8.88 -8.75 1.95
CA ASN A 71 -8.43 -9.63 0.86
C ASN A 71 -8.10 -8.87 -0.44
N CYS A 72 -8.08 -7.54 -0.39
CA CYS A 72 -7.81 -6.74 -1.57
C CYS A 72 -6.32 -6.44 -1.71
N LYS A 73 -5.73 -6.83 -2.85
CA LYS A 73 -4.30 -6.64 -3.14
C LYS A 73 -3.99 -5.31 -3.84
N VAL A 74 -5.01 -4.51 -4.16
CA VAL A 74 -4.84 -3.24 -4.86
C VAL A 74 -4.03 -2.27 -4.00
N VAL A 75 -2.96 -1.74 -4.57
CA VAL A 75 -2.15 -0.68 -3.98
C VAL A 75 -2.78 0.67 -4.34
N LEU A 76 -2.86 1.57 -3.36
CA LEU A 76 -3.38 2.91 -3.52
C LEU A 76 -2.26 3.84 -3.96
N GLU A 77 -2.47 4.52 -5.07
CA GLU A 77 -1.52 5.53 -5.54
C GLU A 77 -1.82 6.89 -4.90
N PRO A 78 -0.78 7.65 -4.50
CA PRO A 78 -0.96 8.98 -3.91
C PRO A 78 -1.85 9.90 -4.75
N VAL A 79 -1.69 9.86 -6.08
CA VAL A 79 -2.42 10.72 -7.03
C VAL A 79 -3.93 10.51 -6.92
N MET A 80 -4.38 9.27 -6.77
CA MET A 80 -5.80 8.92 -6.67
C MET A 80 -6.42 9.39 -5.35
N CYS A 81 -5.60 9.60 -4.31
CA CYS A 81 -6.06 9.98 -2.98
C CYS A 81 -5.80 11.47 -2.65
N LYS A 82 -5.34 12.27 -3.63
CA LYS A 82 -5.01 13.70 -3.43
C LYS A 82 -6.17 14.49 -2.83
N GLU A 83 -7.39 14.21 -3.27
CA GLU A 83 -8.65 14.85 -2.82
C GLU A 83 -9.05 14.51 -1.37
N LEU A 84 -8.35 13.57 -0.72
CA LEU A 84 -8.57 13.20 0.68
C LEU A 84 -7.50 13.77 1.61
N LEU A 85 -6.37 14.21 1.07
CA LEU A 85 -5.18 14.48 1.84
C LEU A 85 -4.84 15.98 1.83
N PRO A 86 -4.57 16.57 3.01
CA PRO A 86 -3.83 17.82 3.11
C PRO A 86 -2.51 17.77 2.32
N PHE A 87 -2.11 18.89 1.73
CA PHE A 87 -0.93 19.02 0.86
C PHE A 87 0.34 18.39 1.45
N LEU A 88 0.61 18.63 2.74
CA LEU A 88 1.80 18.12 3.40
C LEU A 88 1.82 16.59 3.53
N LEU A 89 0.66 15.96 3.74
CA LEU A 89 0.56 14.50 3.85
C LEU A 89 0.70 13.82 2.49
N PHE A 90 0.06 14.39 1.47
CA PHE A 90 0.22 13.94 0.09
C PHE A 90 1.70 14.00 -0.32
N ARG A 91 2.37 15.14 -0.08
CA ARG A 91 3.78 15.33 -0.42
C ARG A 91 4.69 14.35 0.33
N ARG A 92 4.43 14.12 1.63
CA ARG A 92 5.19 13.16 2.44
C ARG A 92 5.05 11.74 1.90
N TRP A 93 3.83 11.33 1.56
CA TRP A 93 3.58 10.00 1.01
C TRP A 93 4.21 9.83 -0.38
N ALA A 94 4.03 10.79 -1.28
CA ALA A 94 4.63 10.77 -2.61
C ALA A 94 6.17 10.67 -2.55
N LYS A 95 6.81 11.42 -1.62
CA LYS A 95 8.25 11.32 -1.37
C LYS A 95 8.65 9.92 -0.90
N ALA A 96 7.93 9.35 0.07
CA ALA A 96 8.22 8.00 0.58
C ALA A 96 8.06 6.91 -0.51
N VAL A 97 7.08 7.04 -1.39
CA VAL A 97 6.91 6.14 -2.55
C VAL A 97 8.12 6.26 -3.48
N CYS A 98 8.50 7.48 -3.87
CA CYS A 98 9.65 7.73 -4.75
C CYS A 98 10.96 7.20 -4.14
N GLU A 99 11.23 7.49 -2.86
CA GLU A 99 12.41 7.02 -2.15
C GLU A 99 12.46 5.49 -2.07
N SER A 100 11.33 4.82 -1.86
CA SER A 100 11.28 3.36 -1.81
C SER A 100 11.64 2.70 -3.14
N MET A 101 11.38 3.37 -4.27
CA MET A 101 11.79 2.88 -5.59
C MET A 101 13.31 3.01 -5.76
N LEU A 102 13.90 4.14 -5.37
CA LEU A 102 15.34 4.40 -5.48
C LEU A 102 16.18 3.53 -4.54
N LEU A 103 15.73 3.33 -3.30
CA LEU A 103 16.41 2.46 -2.33
C LEU A 103 16.37 0.98 -2.74
N GLY A 104 15.36 0.56 -3.52
CA GLY A 104 15.29 -0.79 -4.07
C GLY A 104 16.38 -1.07 -5.11
N GLU A 105 16.78 -0.07 -5.88
CA GLU A 105 17.85 -0.19 -6.87
C GLU A 105 19.23 -0.12 -6.22
N GLY A 106 19.42 0.80 -5.26
CA GLY A 106 20.69 0.96 -4.54
C GLY A 106 21.08 -0.27 -3.71
N LYS A 107 20.12 -0.87 -2.99
CA LYS A 107 20.39 -2.07 -2.16
C LYS A 107 20.75 -3.29 -3.00
N ARG A 108 20.07 -3.49 -4.14
CA ARG A 108 20.39 -4.60 -5.04
C ARG A 108 21.78 -4.45 -5.65
N ALA A 109 22.15 -3.23 -6.03
CA ALA A 109 23.50 -2.95 -6.52
C ALA A 109 24.57 -3.18 -5.42
N GLU A 110 24.31 -2.75 -4.19
CA GLU A 110 25.23 -2.96 -3.06
C GLU A 110 25.38 -4.45 -2.70
N GLU A 111 24.27 -5.19 -2.62
CA GLU A 111 24.25 -6.64 -2.38
C GLU A 111 24.98 -7.40 -3.51
N ASP A 112 24.74 -7.04 -4.78
CA ASP A 112 25.42 -7.64 -5.93
C ASP A 112 26.93 -7.34 -5.90
N LEU A 113 27.33 -6.11 -5.55
CA LEU A 113 28.75 -5.74 -5.38
C LEU A 113 29.41 -6.51 -4.24
N LEU A 114 28.73 -6.66 -3.09
CA LEU A 114 29.23 -7.44 -1.96
C LEU A 114 29.38 -8.92 -2.33
N MET A 115 28.41 -9.48 -3.07
CA MET A 115 28.50 -10.85 -3.59
C MET A 115 29.67 -11.03 -4.56
N MET A 116 29.93 -10.04 -5.44
CA MET A 116 31.10 -10.06 -6.32
C MET A 116 32.42 -9.97 -5.54
N GLN A 117 32.48 -9.12 -4.51
CA GLN A 117 33.64 -8.94 -3.64
C GLN A 117 33.96 -10.23 -2.88
N LEU A 118 32.95 -10.81 -2.24
CA LEU A 118 33.07 -12.07 -1.50
C LEU A 118 33.50 -13.22 -2.43
N ALA A 119 32.92 -13.29 -3.64
CA ALA A 119 33.32 -14.27 -4.64
C ALA A 119 34.80 -14.13 -5.02
N LYS A 120 35.31 -12.89 -5.13
CA LYS A 120 36.74 -12.65 -5.39
C LYS A 120 37.61 -13.11 -4.23
N GLU A 121 37.26 -12.75 -3.00
CA GLU A 121 38.01 -13.14 -1.79
C GLU A 121 38.05 -14.66 -1.59
N LYS A 122 36.93 -15.33 -1.87
CA LYS A 122 36.78 -16.79 -1.76
C LYS A 122 37.17 -17.55 -3.02
N ASN A 123 37.65 -16.86 -4.07
CA ASN A 123 37.94 -17.43 -5.39
C ASN A 123 36.78 -18.26 -5.98
N TRP A 124 35.54 -17.85 -5.68
CA TRP A 124 34.36 -18.43 -6.29
C TRP A 124 34.28 -18.04 -7.75
N MET A 125 33.88 -18.99 -8.59
CA MET A 125 33.71 -18.78 -10.02
C MET A 125 32.25 -18.96 -10.41
N ARG A 126 31.81 -18.30 -11.49
CA ARG A 126 30.45 -18.51 -12.01
C ARG A 126 30.40 -19.79 -12.85
N CYS A 127 29.39 -20.62 -12.60
CA CYS A 127 29.11 -21.77 -13.45
C CYS A 127 28.78 -21.30 -14.88
N ALA A 128 29.34 -21.96 -15.90
CA ALA A 128 29.10 -21.62 -17.29
C ALA A 128 27.62 -21.76 -17.70
N SER A 129 26.91 -22.74 -17.13
CA SER A 129 25.52 -23.06 -17.46
C SER A 129 24.50 -22.25 -16.65
N CYS A 130 24.63 -22.20 -15.32
CA CYS A 130 23.62 -21.60 -14.43
C CYS A 130 23.98 -20.18 -13.94
N LYS A 131 25.22 -19.70 -14.19
CA LYS A 131 25.78 -18.39 -13.77
C LYS A 131 25.87 -18.13 -12.26
N TYR A 132 25.39 -19.02 -11.40
CA TYR A 132 25.61 -18.95 -9.95
C TYR A 132 27.10 -19.10 -9.59
N PHE A 133 27.50 -18.43 -8.51
CA PHE A 133 28.84 -18.55 -7.91
C PHE A 133 28.98 -19.91 -7.22
N VAL A 134 30.08 -20.59 -7.50
CA VAL A 134 30.42 -21.90 -6.94
C VAL A 134 31.80 -21.86 -6.29
N GLU A 135 31.96 -22.58 -5.18
CA GLU A 135 33.24 -22.80 -4.50
C GLU A 135 33.98 -23.97 -5.14
N LYS A 136 35.31 -23.85 -5.29
CA LYS A 136 36.18 -24.94 -5.76
C LYS A 136 36.86 -25.60 -4.56
N THR A 137 36.67 -26.91 -4.39
CA THR A 137 37.18 -27.70 -3.25
C THR A 137 38.30 -28.68 -3.65
N ASP A 138 39.10 -28.36 -4.68
CA ASP A 138 40.12 -29.18 -5.37
C ASP A 138 39.62 -30.21 -6.42
N GLY A 139 40.45 -30.46 -7.44
CA GLY A 139 40.30 -31.55 -8.43
C GLY A 139 39.32 -31.31 -9.59
N CYS A 140 39.84 -31.37 -10.84
CA CYS A 140 39.13 -31.31 -12.13
C CYS A 140 38.29 -30.03 -12.43
N LEU A 141 38.14 -29.66 -13.70
CA LEU A 141 37.36 -28.49 -14.16
C LEU A 141 35.83 -28.71 -14.12
N HIS A 142 35.38 -29.86 -13.62
CA HIS A 142 33.98 -30.26 -13.63
C HIS A 142 33.21 -29.60 -12.49
N ILE A 143 32.49 -28.53 -12.82
CA ILE A 143 31.65 -27.77 -11.89
C ILE A 143 30.24 -28.37 -11.89
N THR A 144 29.73 -28.79 -10.72
CA THR A 144 28.35 -29.27 -10.58
C THR A 144 27.51 -28.25 -9.81
N CYS A 145 26.61 -27.56 -10.52
CA CYS A 145 25.58 -26.67 -9.96
C CYS A 145 24.37 -27.54 -9.57
N ARG A 146 23.80 -27.38 -8.37
CA ARG A 146 22.56 -28.07 -7.94
C ARG A 146 21.33 -27.28 -8.33
#